data_AF-A0A7S1C698-F1
#
_entry.id   AF-A0A7S1C698-F1
#
_cell.length_a   1.000
_cell.length_b   1.000
_cell.length_c   1.000
_cell.angle_alpha   90.00
_cell.angle_beta   90.00
_cell.angle_gamma   90.00
#
_symmetry.space_group_name_H-M   'P 1'
#
loop_
_entity.id
_entity.type
_entity.pdbx_description
1 polymer ?
#
loop_
_entity_poly.entity_id
_entity_poly.type
_entity_poly.pdbx_seq_one_letter_code
_entity_poly.pdbx_strand_id
1 'polypeptide(L)'
;AAAAADSKRAEEEEAEAKRADARAAAEAEAEAEEAEEEEDADPTLDELVPTSRKDDAQRRAELLEALAAPLQEMCLTETSLLCRDKYGADVLLEAVRVFSPMPTQAAHNLAGAVADAFAEADDYELYEVPCAHLLLKRLLLQSDGIEDAASGRPLSTAIAAALLESLKASLPALALSSNRGGFSASFLLAACGEGTPEGDAARARIKAAAGKLAAAGTKGAERALAVANGDDVASGGGRDRDDASA
;
A
#
# COMPACT_ATOMS: atom_id res chain seq x y z
N ALA A 1 48.14 9.79 8.56
CA ALA A 1 47.23 8.67 8.21
C ALA A 1 46.72 7.97 9.47
N ALA A 2 47.58 7.43 10.35
CA ALA A 2 47.14 6.76 11.59
C ALA A 2 46.35 7.67 12.55
N ALA A 3 46.84 8.89 12.84
CA ALA A 3 46.15 9.82 13.76
C ALA A 3 44.76 10.29 13.28
N ALA A 4 44.49 10.24 11.97
CA ALA A 4 43.18 10.60 11.42
C ALA A 4 42.16 9.46 11.53
N ALA A 5 42.62 8.21 11.58
CA ALA A 5 41.76 7.04 11.77
C ALA A 5 41.27 6.94 13.22
N ASP A 6 42.13 7.26 14.20
CA ASP A 6 41.78 7.21 15.62
C ASP A 6 40.76 8.31 15.99
N SER A 7 40.88 9.50 15.40
CA SER A 7 39.91 10.60 15.60
C SER A 7 38.52 10.25 15.08
N LYS A 8 38.44 9.61 13.90
CA LYS A 8 37.17 9.23 13.30
C LYS A 8 36.46 8.14 14.09
N ARG A 9 37.22 7.20 14.66
CA ARG A 9 36.67 6.15 15.52
C ARG A 9 36.10 6.70 16.83
N ALA A 10 36.77 7.69 17.43
CA ALA A 10 36.27 8.35 18.64
C ALA A 10 34.96 9.13 18.38
N GLU A 11 34.86 9.80 17.22
CA GLU A 11 33.62 10.49 16.81
C GLU A 11 32.46 9.52 16.54
N GLU A 12 32.73 8.36 15.94
CA GLU A 12 31.74 7.30 15.70
C GLU A 12 31.25 6.68 17.03
N GLU A 13 32.16 6.39 17.96
CA GLU A 13 31.81 5.86 19.30
C GLU A 13 30.99 6.86 20.13
N GLU A 14 31.31 8.16 20.07
CA GLU A 14 30.51 9.21 20.74
C GLU A 14 29.12 9.38 20.11
N ALA A 15 29.03 9.27 18.78
CA ALA A 15 27.74 9.36 18.07
C ALA A 15 26.85 8.14 18.35
N GLU A 16 27.42 6.95 18.49
CA GLU A 16 26.71 5.73 18.84
C GLU A 16 26.18 5.78 20.29
N ALA A 17 26.99 6.27 21.23
CA ALA A 17 26.56 6.48 22.62
C ALA A 17 25.38 7.46 22.71
N LYS A 18 25.45 8.61 22.01
CA LYS A 18 24.34 9.58 21.98
C LYS A 18 23.05 9.02 21.36
N ARG A 19 23.16 8.10 20.39
CA ARG A 19 21.99 7.43 19.80
C ARG A 19 21.38 6.40 20.73
N ALA A 20 22.20 5.68 21.50
CA ALA A 20 21.72 4.74 22.50
C ALA A 20 20.95 5.46 23.62
N ASP A 21 21.48 6.57 24.13
CA ASP A 21 20.81 7.38 25.16
C ASP A 21 19.49 7.97 24.65
N ALA A 22 19.45 8.48 23.41
CA ALA A 22 18.21 9.00 22.82
C ALA A 22 17.15 7.93 22.61
N ARG A 23 17.55 6.69 22.28
CA ARG A 23 16.62 5.57 22.12
C ARG A 23 16.04 5.13 23.47
N ALA A 24 16.87 5.05 24.52
CA ALA A 24 16.40 4.72 25.86
C ALA A 24 15.44 5.78 26.43
N ALA A 25 15.68 7.07 26.14
CA ALA A 25 14.76 8.14 26.52
C ALA A 25 13.42 8.04 25.79
N ALA A 26 13.42 7.76 24.48
CA ALA A 26 12.20 7.60 23.69
C ALA A 26 11.38 6.35 24.10
N GLU A 27 12.06 5.26 24.46
CA GLU A 27 11.40 4.04 24.95
C GLU A 27 10.76 4.26 26.34
N ALA A 28 11.42 5.00 27.22
CA ALA A 28 10.85 5.37 28.53
C ALA A 28 9.68 6.36 28.42
N GLU A 29 9.70 7.27 27.44
CA GLU A 29 8.60 8.20 27.18
C GLU A 29 7.39 7.47 26.58
N ALA A 30 7.61 6.51 25.66
CA ALA A 30 6.56 5.66 25.12
C ALA A 30 5.92 4.76 26.19
N GLU A 31 6.71 4.14 27.07
CA GLU A 31 6.17 3.35 28.19
C GLU A 31 5.39 4.20 29.20
N ALA A 32 5.76 5.47 29.39
CA ALA A 32 5.02 6.39 30.26
C ALA A 32 3.70 6.85 29.63
N GLU A 33 3.68 7.07 28.32
CA GLU A 33 2.46 7.46 27.58
C GLU A 33 1.46 6.29 27.50
N GLU A 34 1.94 5.06 27.31
CA GLU A 34 1.11 3.84 27.32
C GLU A 34 0.51 3.56 28.72
N ALA A 35 1.24 3.92 29.79
CA ALA A 35 0.74 3.79 31.17
C ALA A 35 -0.31 4.86 31.54
N GLU A 36 -0.29 6.05 30.91
CA GLU A 36 -1.31 7.08 31.13
C GLU A 36 -2.60 6.82 30.32
N GLU A 37 -2.54 6.13 29.17
CA GLU A 37 -3.73 5.74 28.40
C GLU A 37 -4.57 4.62 29.07
N GLU A 38 -4.01 3.83 30.00
CA GLU A 38 -4.75 2.80 30.73
C GLU A 38 -5.61 3.34 31.90
N GLU A 39 -5.38 4.56 32.40
CA GLU A 39 -6.12 5.11 33.56
C GLU A 39 -7.45 5.82 33.22
N ASP A 40 -7.72 6.11 31.95
CA ASP A 40 -8.95 6.77 31.49
C ASP A 40 -9.94 5.83 30.76
N ALA A 41 -9.79 4.51 30.91
CA ALA A 41 -10.80 3.55 30.50
C ALA A 41 -12.04 3.70 31.40
N ASP A 42 -13.08 4.38 30.90
CA ASP A 42 -14.38 4.50 31.55
C ASP A 42 -14.88 3.12 32.02
N PRO A 43 -14.93 2.84 33.34
CA PRO A 43 -15.29 1.53 33.87
C PRO A 43 -16.75 1.15 33.61
N THR A 44 -17.54 2.03 32.98
CA THR A 44 -18.93 1.77 32.61
C THR A 44 -19.12 1.12 31.24
N LEU A 45 -18.09 1.02 30.39
CA LEU A 45 -18.20 0.38 29.07
C LEU A 45 -18.24 -1.17 29.13
N ASP A 46 -17.81 -1.77 30.24
CA ASP A 46 -17.86 -3.22 30.47
C ASP A 46 -19.14 -3.68 31.18
N GLU A 47 -20.06 -2.77 31.52
CA GLU A 47 -21.40 -3.16 31.96
C GLU A 47 -22.20 -3.66 30.74
N LEU A 48 -22.00 -4.94 30.42
CA LEU A 48 -22.84 -5.75 29.54
C LEU A 48 -24.30 -5.33 29.66
N VAL A 49 -24.80 -4.62 28.65
CA VAL A 49 -26.19 -4.18 28.58
C VAL A 49 -27.07 -5.40 28.89
N PRO A 50 -27.85 -5.43 29.99
CA PRO A 50 -28.44 -6.67 30.54
C PRO A 50 -29.38 -7.42 29.59
N THR A 51 -29.79 -6.79 28.49
CA THR A 51 -30.65 -7.36 27.46
C THR A 51 -29.88 -8.07 26.34
N SER A 52 -28.57 -7.91 26.27
CA SER A 52 -27.72 -8.45 25.22
C SER A 52 -27.26 -9.86 25.55
N ARG A 53 -27.95 -10.86 24.96
CA ARG A 53 -27.67 -12.29 25.21
C ARG A 53 -26.79 -12.96 24.15
N LYS A 54 -26.50 -12.26 23.06
CA LYS A 54 -25.66 -12.78 21.98
C LYS A 54 -24.20 -12.48 22.28
N ASP A 55 -23.35 -13.45 21.96
CA ASP A 55 -21.91 -13.25 21.91
C ASP A 55 -21.56 -12.15 20.89
N ASP A 56 -20.57 -11.32 21.22
CA ASP A 56 -20.24 -10.16 20.41
C ASP A 56 -19.56 -10.53 19.10
N ALA A 57 -18.75 -11.58 19.06
CA ALA A 57 -18.15 -12.07 17.83
C ALA A 57 -19.24 -12.63 16.90
N GLN A 58 -20.18 -13.41 17.45
CA GLN A 58 -21.33 -13.89 16.68
C GLN A 58 -22.16 -12.74 16.11
N ARG A 59 -22.47 -11.74 16.92
CA ARG A 59 -23.25 -10.57 16.49
C ARG A 59 -22.54 -9.79 15.38
N ARG A 60 -21.23 -9.57 15.49
CA ARG A 60 -20.43 -8.91 14.47
C ARG A 60 -20.45 -9.71 13.15
N ALA A 61 -20.31 -11.03 13.23
CA ALA A 61 -20.37 -11.89 12.05
C ALA A 61 -21.74 -11.80 11.34
N GLU A 62 -22.84 -11.88 12.10
CA GLU A 62 -24.21 -11.76 11.55
C GLU A 62 -24.46 -10.38 10.91
N LEU A 63 -23.96 -9.30 11.52
CA LEU A 63 -24.07 -7.94 10.97
C LEU A 63 -23.25 -7.78 9.68
N LEU A 64 -22.02 -8.31 9.66
CA LEU A 64 -21.18 -8.28 8.46
C LEU A 64 -21.78 -9.10 7.32
N GLU A 65 -22.35 -10.26 7.62
CA GLU A 65 -23.05 -11.08 6.63
C GLU A 65 -24.23 -10.32 6.00
N ALA A 66 -25.01 -9.61 6.82
CA ALA A 66 -26.14 -8.80 6.34
C ALA A 66 -25.69 -7.59 5.49
N LEU A 67 -24.50 -7.04 5.75
CA LEU A 67 -23.95 -5.89 5.02
C LEU A 67 -23.09 -6.29 3.82
N ALA A 68 -22.68 -7.54 3.70
CA ALA A 68 -21.70 -7.96 2.71
C ALA A 68 -22.16 -7.69 1.27
N ALA A 69 -23.35 -8.14 0.92
CA ALA A 69 -23.90 -7.96 -0.42
C ALA A 69 -24.07 -6.48 -0.83
N PRO A 70 -24.75 -5.61 -0.05
CA PRO A 70 -24.89 -4.20 -0.43
C PRO A 70 -23.55 -3.46 -0.44
N LEU A 71 -22.62 -3.80 0.46
CA LEU A 71 -21.30 -3.21 0.47
C LEU A 71 -20.50 -3.62 -0.78
N GLN A 72 -20.56 -4.89 -1.16
CA GLN A 72 -19.92 -5.37 -2.39
C GLN A 72 -20.49 -4.67 -3.63
N GLU A 73 -21.82 -4.55 -3.73
CA GLU A 73 -22.49 -3.87 -4.85
C GLU A 73 -22.05 -2.40 -4.95
N MET A 74 -22.05 -1.67 -3.84
CA MET A 74 -21.58 -0.28 -3.78
C MET A 74 -20.10 -0.20 -4.18
N CYS A 75 -19.26 -1.06 -3.62
CA CYS A 75 -17.83 -1.05 -3.90
C CYS A 75 -17.54 -1.30 -5.38
N LEU A 76 -18.26 -2.21 -6.03
CA LEU A 76 -18.10 -2.48 -7.47
C LEU A 76 -18.63 -1.33 -8.34
N THR A 77 -19.81 -0.80 -8.01
CA THR A 77 -20.49 0.22 -8.83
C THR A 77 -19.81 1.58 -8.72
N GLU A 78 -19.40 1.97 -7.51
CA GLU A 78 -18.84 3.29 -7.20
C GLU A 78 -17.32 3.27 -7.07
N THR A 79 -16.64 2.21 -7.53
CA THR A 79 -15.19 2.02 -7.35
C THR A 79 -14.39 3.27 -7.72
N SER A 80 -14.70 3.86 -8.87
CA SER A 80 -14.00 5.03 -9.41
C SER A 80 -14.14 6.27 -8.51
N LEU A 81 -15.31 6.46 -7.90
CA LEU A 81 -15.55 7.54 -6.94
C LEU A 81 -14.83 7.27 -5.62
N LEU A 82 -14.93 6.04 -5.11
CA LEU A 82 -14.32 5.61 -3.86
C LEU A 82 -12.79 5.70 -3.90
N CYS A 83 -12.16 5.34 -5.01
CA CYS A 83 -10.71 5.50 -5.20
C CYS A 83 -10.25 6.97 -5.12
N ARG A 84 -11.13 7.93 -5.43
CA ARG A 84 -10.82 9.37 -5.40
C ARG A 84 -11.07 10.02 -4.04
N ASP A 85 -11.77 9.34 -3.14
CA ASP A 85 -12.06 9.80 -1.80
C ASP A 85 -11.13 9.14 -0.77
N LYS A 86 -10.74 9.88 0.27
CA LYS A 86 -9.86 9.36 1.32
C LYS A 86 -10.53 8.21 2.08
N TYR A 87 -11.79 8.41 2.50
CA TYR A 87 -12.53 7.42 3.29
C TYR A 87 -13.10 6.33 2.40
N GLY A 88 -13.48 6.65 1.17
CA GLY A 88 -13.88 5.67 0.15
C GLY A 88 -12.77 4.66 -0.13
N ALA A 89 -11.52 5.09 -0.22
CA ALA A 89 -10.38 4.20 -0.37
C ALA A 89 -10.21 3.25 0.84
N ASP A 90 -10.38 3.75 2.06
CA ASP A 90 -10.32 2.91 3.26
C ASP A 90 -11.46 1.89 3.30
N VAL A 91 -12.67 2.26 2.83
CA VAL A 91 -13.81 1.32 2.68
C VAL A 91 -13.50 0.22 1.68
N LEU A 92 -12.92 0.55 0.52
CA LEU A 92 -12.52 -0.46 -0.48
C LEU A 92 -11.49 -1.44 0.10
N LEU A 93 -10.52 -0.93 0.84
CA LEU A 93 -9.46 -1.73 1.45
C LEU A 93 -10.05 -2.69 2.50
N GLU A 94 -10.91 -2.19 3.38
CA GLU A 94 -11.57 -3.01 4.38
C GLU A 94 -12.51 -4.03 3.76
N ALA A 95 -13.24 -3.65 2.70
CA ALA A 95 -14.11 -4.57 1.96
C ALA A 95 -13.32 -5.74 1.38
N VAL A 96 -12.15 -5.52 0.77
CA VAL A 96 -11.27 -6.61 0.29
C VAL A 96 -10.87 -7.54 1.44
N ARG A 97 -10.53 -6.99 2.62
CA ARG A 97 -10.15 -7.78 3.80
C ARG A 97 -11.32 -8.62 4.33
N VAL A 98 -12.51 -8.02 4.46
CA VAL A 98 -13.71 -8.68 4.99
C VAL A 98 -14.25 -9.72 4.01
N PHE A 99 -14.08 -9.51 2.70
CA PHE A 99 -14.54 -10.45 1.67
C PHE A 99 -13.51 -11.52 1.30
N SER A 100 -12.26 -11.38 1.72
CA SER A 100 -11.22 -12.41 1.50
C SER A 100 -11.55 -13.80 2.08
N PRO A 101 -12.21 -13.94 3.26
CA PRO A 101 -12.63 -15.25 3.78
C PRO A 101 -13.89 -15.79 3.10
N MET A 102 -14.64 -14.93 2.41
CA MET A 102 -15.74 -15.32 1.54
C MET A 102 -15.18 -15.82 0.20
N PRO A 103 -15.93 -16.61 -0.59
CA PRO A 103 -15.42 -17.18 -1.84
C PRO A 103 -14.70 -16.11 -2.67
N THR A 104 -13.42 -16.38 -2.94
CA THR A 104 -12.37 -15.56 -3.57
C THR A 104 -12.82 -14.67 -4.73
N GLN A 105 -13.93 -15.01 -5.39
CA GLN A 105 -14.54 -14.21 -6.44
C GLN A 105 -14.90 -12.78 -6.00
N ALA A 106 -15.33 -12.54 -4.76
CA ALA A 106 -15.72 -11.19 -4.34
C ALA A 106 -14.52 -10.25 -4.22
N ALA A 107 -13.45 -10.70 -3.54
CA ALA A 107 -12.19 -9.97 -3.46
C ALA A 107 -11.56 -9.79 -4.85
N HIS A 108 -11.61 -10.83 -5.70
CA HIS A 108 -11.12 -10.75 -7.07
C HIS A 108 -11.93 -9.76 -7.93
N ASN A 109 -13.26 -9.77 -7.83
CA ASN A 109 -14.11 -8.82 -8.55
C ASN A 109 -13.86 -7.39 -8.10
N LEU A 110 -13.69 -7.17 -6.80
CA LEU A 110 -13.42 -5.84 -6.26
C LEU A 110 -12.04 -5.33 -6.68
N ALA A 111 -11.01 -6.17 -6.60
CA ALA A 111 -9.69 -5.80 -7.07
C ALA A 111 -9.65 -5.59 -8.59
N GLY A 112 -10.43 -6.38 -9.34
CA GLY A 112 -10.67 -6.18 -10.76
C GLY A 112 -11.35 -4.84 -11.05
N ALA A 113 -12.39 -4.48 -10.30
CA ALA A 113 -13.06 -3.19 -10.44
C ALA A 113 -12.15 -2.01 -10.09
N VAL A 114 -11.27 -2.16 -9.09
CA VAL A 114 -10.22 -1.17 -8.80
C VAL A 114 -9.28 -1.07 -10.00
N ALA A 115 -8.86 -2.21 -10.56
CA ALA A 115 -8.00 -2.24 -11.74
C ALA A 115 -8.63 -1.56 -12.96
N ASP A 116 -9.91 -1.83 -13.21
CA ASP A 116 -10.68 -1.23 -14.30
C ASP A 116 -10.83 0.27 -14.07
N ALA A 117 -11.16 0.72 -12.86
CA ALA A 117 -11.24 2.15 -12.53
C ALA A 117 -9.93 2.89 -12.80
N PHE A 118 -8.79 2.23 -12.55
CA PHE A 118 -7.46 2.76 -12.84
C PHE A 118 -7.10 2.71 -14.32
N ALA A 119 -7.66 1.79 -15.10
CA ALA A 119 -7.41 1.64 -16.54
C ALA A 119 -8.31 2.56 -17.39
N GLU A 120 -9.55 2.79 -16.95
CA GLU A 120 -10.54 3.65 -17.61
C GLU A 120 -10.36 5.14 -17.30
N ALA A 121 -9.56 5.50 -16.30
CA ALA A 121 -9.26 6.90 -16.00
C ALA A 121 -8.48 7.53 -17.17
N ASP A 122 -9.14 8.45 -17.88
CA ASP A 122 -8.50 9.30 -18.88
C ASP A 122 -7.28 10.01 -18.26
N ASP A 123 -6.16 10.01 -18.99
CA ASP A 123 -4.96 10.80 -18.71
C ASP A 123 -4.36 10.69 -17.28
N TYR A 124 -4.21 9.47 -16.75
CA TYR A 124 -3.45 9.20 -15.52
C TYR A 124 -4.03 9.81 -14.24
N GLU A 125 -5.24 10.38 -14.32
CA GLU A 125 -5.82 11.20 -13.26
C GLU A 125 -5.83 10.44 -11.93
N LEU A 126 -6.24 9.17 -11.94
CA LEU A 126 -6.39 8.40 -10.71
C LEU A 126 -5.06 8.09 -10.02
N TYR A 127 -3.98 7.86 -10.76
CA TYR A 127 -2.65 7.61 -10.18
C TYR A 127 -2.02 8.87 -9.57
N GLU A 128 -2.42 10.04 -10.05
CA GLU A 128 -2.03 11.30 -9.45
C GLU A 128 -2.86 11.62 -8.20
N VAL A 129 -3.98 10.95 -7.95
CA VAL A 129 -4.78 11.22 -6.74
C VAL A 129 -4.02 10.73 -5.48
N PRO A 130 -3.88 11.58 -4.45
CA PRO A 130 -3.14 11.23 -3.24
C PRO A 130 -3.64 9.95 -2.55
N CYS A 131 -4.96 9.77 -2.39
CA CYS A 131 -5.48 8.56 -1.75
C CYS A 131 -5.39 7.32 -2.66
N ALA A 132 -5.65 7.46 -3.96
CA ALA A 132 -5.67 6.34 -4.90
C ALA A 132 -4.32 5.59 -5.01
N HIS A 133 -3.20 6.30 -5.18
CA HIS A 133 -1.90 5.61 -5.28
C HIS A 133 -1.51 4.91 -3.97
N LEU A 134 -1.94 5.44 -2.81
CA LEU A 134 -1.76 4.79 -1.51
C LEU A 134 -2.70 3.60 -1.33
N LEU A 135 -3.93 3.69 -1.82
CA LEU A 135 -4.87 2.58 -1.88
C LEU A 135 -4.25 1.42 -2.65
N LEU A 136 -3.68 1.66 -3.83
CA LEU A 136 -3.00 0.63 -4.60
C LEU A 136 -1.87 -0.04 -3.81
N LYS A 137 -1.00 0.76 -3.16
CA LYS A 137 0.06 0.23 -2.29
C LYS A 137 -0.51 -0.66 -1.18
N ARG A 138 -1.51 -0.16 -0.45
CA ARG A 138 -2.13 -0.85 0.69
C ARG A 138 -2.84 -2.13 0.24
N LEU A 139 -3.57 -2.08 -0.87
CA LEU A 139 -4.27 -3.21 -1.45
C LEU A 139 -3.30 -4.36 -1.76
N LEU A 140 -2.17 -4.05 -2.41
CA LEU A 140 -1.15 -5.06 -2.73
C LEU A 140 -0.49 -5.63 -1.47
N LEU A 141 -0.16 -4.80 -0.48
CA LEU A 141 0.47 -5.26 0.76
C LEU A 141 -0.48 -6.14 1.60
N GLN A 142 -1.75 -5.77 1.71
CA GLN A 142 -2.72 -6.51 2.52
C GLN A 142 -3.20 -7.80 1.85
N SER A 143 -3.10 -7.89 0.52
CA SER A 143 -3.49 -9.08 -0.24
C SER A 143 -2.37 -10.11 -0.41
N ASP A 144 -1.15 -9.83 0.10
CA ASP A 144 0.01 -10.72 -0.07
C ASP A 144 -0.10 -12.04 0.71
N GLY A 145 -0.76 -12.01 1.86
CA GLY A 145 -1.02 -13.20 2.69
C GLY A 145 -2.25 -14.01 2.29
N ILE A 146 -2.98 -13.57 1.25
CA ILE A 146 -4.23 -14.21 0.81
C ILE A 146 -3.92 -15.04 -0.44
N GLU A 147 -4.21 -16.33 -0.42
CA GLU A 147 -4.04 -17.19 -1.59
C GLU A 147 -5.19 -17.00 -2.59
N ASP A 148 -4.87 -16.68 -3.83
CA ASP A 148 -5.82 -16.68 -4.93
C ASP A 148 -6.19 -18.12 -5.32
N ALA A 149 -7.45 -18.49 -5.11
CA ALA A 149 -7.93 -19.84 -5.40
C ALA A 149 -7.80 -20.23 -6.89
N ALA A 150 -7.77 -19.27 -7.81
CA ALA A 150 -7.68 -19.56 -9.23
C ALA A 150 -6.24 -19.90 -9.67
N SER A 151 -5.25 -19.18 -9.17
CA SER A 151 -3.85 -19.35 -9.57
C SER A 151 -2.94 -20.02 -8.53
N GLY A 152 -3.38 -20.18 -7.28
CA GLY A 152 -2.57 -20.68 -6.17
C GLY A 152 -1.40 -19.76 -5.81
N ARG A 153 -1.46 -18.49 -6.23
CA ARG A 153 -0.46 -17.45 -5.96
C ARG A 153 -1.02 -16.46 -4.93
N PRO A 154 -0.18 -15.61 -4.32
CA PRO A 154 -0.68 -14.46 -3.57
C PRO A 154 -1.68 -13.64 -4.38
N LEU A 155 -2.77 -13.22 -3.75
CA LEU A 155 -3.79 -12.37 -4.36
C LEU A 155 -3.16 -11.04 -4.82
N SER A 156 -2.18 -10.51 -4.08
CA SER A 156 -1.35 -9.37 -4.48
C SER A 156 -0.76 -9.53 -5.89
N THR A 157 -0.20 -10.71 -6.19
CA THR A 157 0.37 -11.04 -7.51
C THR A 157 -0.70 -11.09 -8.59
N ALA A 158 -1.88 -11.67 -8.30
CA ALA A 158 -2.98 -11.73 -9.27
C ALA A 158 -3.52 -10.33 -9.59
N ILE A 159 -3.71 -9.49 -8.57
CA ILE A 159 -4.16 -8.09 -8.72
C ILE A 159 -3.14 -7.30 -9.54
N ALA A 160 -1.86 -7.39 -9.18
CA ALA A 160 -0.79 -6.69 -9.89
C ALA A 160 -0.69 -7.13 -11.36
N ALA A 161 -0.81 -8.43 -11.64
CA ALA A 161 -0.79 -8.96 -13.01
C ALA A 161 -1.96 -8.44 -13.85
N ALA A 162 -3.17 -8.42 -13.30
CA ALA A 162 -4.36 -7.87 -13.96
C ALA A 162 -4.17 -6.37 -14.28
N LEU A 163 -3.71 -5.59 -13.30
CA LEU A 163 -3.40 -4.17 -13.47
C LEU A 163 -2.34 -3.93 -14.56
N LEU A 164 -1.25 -4.69 -14.55
CA LEU A 164 -0.18 -4.53 -15.55
C LEU A 164 -0.65 -4.85 -16.97
N GLU A 165 -1.55 -5.83 -17.15
CA GLU A 165 -2.11 -6.12 -18.48
C GLU A 165 -3.08 -5.00 -18.92
N SER A 166 -3.96 -4.52 -18.03
CA SER A 166 -4.87 -3.40 -18.34
C SER A 166 -4.10 -2.11 -18.67
N LEU A 167 -2.98 -1.87 -17.99
CA LEU A 167 -2.15 -0.67 -18.20
C LEU A 167 -1.10 -0.83 -19.30
N LYS A 168 -1.04 -1.96 -20.00
CA LYS A 168 0.05 -2.28 -20.93
C LYS A 168 0.44 -1.17 -21.91
N ALA A 169 -0.54 -0.41 -22.41
CA ALA A 169 -0.31 0.71 -23.31
C ALA A 169 0.13 2.00 -22.59
N SER A 170 -0.45 2.29 -21.41
CA SER A 170 -0.23 3.52 -20.64
C SER A 170 0.89 3.39 -19.59
N LEU A 171 1.32 2.17 -19.26
CA LEU A 171 2.28 1.86 -18.20
C LEU A 171 3.60 2.63 -18.34
N PRO A 172 4.21 2.75 -19.53
CA PRO A 172 5.41 3.56 -19.66
C PRO A 172 5.17 5.02 -19.26
N ALA A 173 4.09 5.61 -19.75
CA ALA A 173 3.76 6.99 -19.44
C ALA A 173 3.40 7.17 -17.96
N LEU A 174 2.69 6.23 -17.34
CA LEU A 174 2.44 6.20 -15.90
C LEU A 174 3.75 6.22 -15.10
N ALA A 175 4.69 5.34 -15.41
CA ALA A 175 5.97 5.27 -14.69
C ALA A 175 6.82 6.55 -14.87
N LEU A 176 6.63 7.25 -15.98
CA LEU A 176 7.47 8.37 -16.42
C LEU A 176 6.88 9.75 -16.11
N SER A 177 5.56 9.89 -16.03
CA SER A 177 4.88 11.18 -15.94
C SER A 177 5.04 11.86 -14.58
N SER A 178 5.05 11.10 -13.48
CA SER A 178 5.10 11.66 -12.12
C SER A 178 5.77 10.76 -11.09
N ASN A 179 6.03 11.31 -9.90
CA ASN A 179 6.53 10.52 -8.79
C ASN A 179 5.52 9.45 -8.35
N ARG A 180 4.24 9.79 -8.21
CA ARG A 180 3.18 8.85 -7.78
C ARG A 180 3.00 7.72 -8.78
N GLY A 181 3.04 8.02 -10.08
CA GLY A 181 2.99 7.01 -11.14
C GLY A 181 4.21 6.09 -11.12
N GLY A 182 5.41 6.64 -10.90
CA GLY A 182 6.64 5.85 -10.68
C GLY A 182 6.55 4.91 -9.47
N PHE A 183 6.03 5.39 -8.34
CA PHE A 183 5.79 4.55 -7.16
C PHE A 183 4.75 3.47 -7.43
N SER A 184 3.64 3.83 -8.07
CA SER A 184 2.56 2.90 -8.43
C SER A 184 3.09 1.76 -9.31
N ALA A 185 3.87 2.09 -10.35
CA ALA A 185 4.53 1.11 -11.19
C ALA A 185 5.52 0.23 -10.39
N SER A 186 6.24 0.81 -9.43
CA SER A 186 7.16 0.05 -8.55
C SER A 186 6.41 -0.96 -7.69
N PHE A 187 5.29 -0.56 -7.08
CA PHE A 187 4.47 -1.46 -6.26
C PHE A 187 3.91 -2.63 -7.07
N LEU A 188 3.42 -2.35 -8.28
CA LEU A 188 2.93 -3.39 -9.20
C LEU A 188 4.03 -4.39 -9.58
N LEU A 189 5.21 -3.88 -9.95
CA LEU A 189 6.35 -4.73 -10.31
C LEU A 189 6.88 -5.54 -9.12
N ALA A 190 6.84 -4.99 -7.91
CA ALA A 190 7.25 -5.69 -6.70
C ALA A 190 6.27 -6.82 -6.37
N ALA A 191 4.96 -6.57 -6.43
CA ALA A 191 3.93 -7.57 -6.14
C ALA A 191 3.87 -8.72 -7.18
N CYS A 192 4.22 -8.44 -8.44
CA CYS A 192 4.38 -9.50 -9.44
C CYS A 192 5.65 -10.34 -9.27
N GLY A 193 6.64 -9.88 -8.49
CA GLY A 193 7.93 -10.54 -8.37
C GLY A 193 8.77 -10.54 -9.67
N GLU A 194 9.98 -11.08 -9.58
CA GLU A 194 10.84 -11.32 -10.74
C GLU A 194 10.54 -12.69 -11.37
N GLY A 195 10.66 -12.79 -12.70
CA GLY A 195 10.47 -14.04 -13.42
C GLY A 195 9.02 -14.40 -13.72
N THR A 196 8.07 -13.52 -13.38
CA THR A 196 6.69 -13.63 -13.86
C THR A 196 6.57 -13.04 -15.27
N PRO A 197 5.84 -13.68 -16.20
CA PRO A 197 5.68 -13.18 -17.57
C PRO A 197 5.16 -11.74 -17.64
N GLU A 198 4.21 -11.39 -16.75
CA GLU A 198 3.58 -10.07 -16.68
C GLU A 198 4.56 -9.02 -16.16
N GLY A 199 5.28 -9.33 -15.06
CA GLY A 199 6.31 -8.48 -14.49
C GLY A 199 7.47 -8.23 -15.47
N ASP A 200 7.99 -9.27 -16.10
CA ASP A 200 9.10 -9.18 -17.07
C ASP A 200 8.71 -8.36 -18.30
N ALA A 201 7.50 -8.57 -18.83
CA ALA A 201 6.98 -7.80 -19.95
C ALA A 201 6.77 -6.32 -19.60
N ALA A 202 6.28 -6.03 -18.38
CA ALA A 202 6.14 -4.67 -17.86
C ALA A 202 7.49 -3.97 -17.71
N ARG A 203 8.49 -4.63 -17.09
CA ARG A 203 9.86 -4.11 -16.96
C ARG A 203 10.48 -3.81 -18.32
N ALA A 204 10.33 -4.72 -19.29
CA ALA A 204 10.86 -4.53 -20.64
C ALA A 204 10.26 -3.29 -21.33
N ARG A 205 8.95 -3.07 -21.19
CA ARG A 205 8.26 -1.89 -21.76
C ARG A 205 8.74 -0.59 -21.13
N ILE A 206 8.85 -0.54 -19.79
CA ILE A 206 9.33 0.65 -19.08
C ILE A 206 10.79 0.94 -19.47
N LYS A 207 11.67 -0.07 -19.52
CA LYS A 207 13.07 0.08 -19.96
C LYS A 207 13.17 0.62 -21.39
N ALA A 208 12.37 0.07 -22.32
CA ALA A 208 12.37 0.52 -23.71
C ALA A 208 11.93 1.99 -23.84
N ALA A 209 10.93 2.42 -23.08
CA ALA A 209 10.48 3.82 -23.07
C ALA A 209 11.48 4.76 -22.40
N ALA A 210 12.04 4.36 -21.25
CA ALA A 210 13.08 5.11 -20.56
C ALA A 210 14.33 5.31 -21.44
N GLY A 211 14.75 4.29 -22.19
CA GLY A 211 15.85 4.40 -23.15
C GLY A 211 15.62 5.45 -24.23
N LYS A 212 14.39 5.55 -24.77
CA LYS A 212 14.03 6.59 -25.75
C LYS A 212 14.10 8.00 -25.14
N LEU A 213 13.66 8.15 -23.89
CA LEU A 213 13.70 9.41 -23.15
C LEU A 213 15.11 9.83 -22.74
N ALA A 214 15.98 8.87 -22.39
CA ALA A 214 17.39 9.10 -22.12
C ALA A 214 18.10 9.59 -23.38
N ALA A 215 17.85 8.94 -24.52
CA ALA A 215 18.38 9.38 -25.82
C ALA A 215 17.91 10.79 -26.20
N ALA A 216 16.73 11.21 -25.73
CA ALA A 216 16.20 12.57 -25.90
C ALA A 216 16.69 13.57 -24.83
N GLY A 217 17.50 13.15 -23.85
CA GLY A 217 18.06 14.03 -22.80
C GLY A 217 17.05 14.51 -21.76
N THR A 218 15.96 13.76 -21.53
CA THR A 218 14.90 14.12 -20.58
C THR A 218 15.15 13.57 -19.17
N LYS A 219 14.81 14.35 -18.13
CA LYS A 219 15.13 14.05 -16.72
C LYS A 219 14.34 12.88 -16.09
N GLY A 220 13.38 12.27 -16.80
CA GLY A 220 12.55 11.17 -16.28
C GLY A 220 13.13 9.77 -16.50
N ALA A 221 14.15 9.62 -17.35
CA ALA A 221 14.63 8.32 -17.78
C ALA A 221 15.34 7.52 -16.67
N GLU A 222 16.14 8.18 -15.83
CA GLU A 222 16.87 7.52 -14.73
C GLU A 222 15.91 6.89 -13.71
N ARG A 223 14.87 7.63 -13.31
CA ARG A 223 13.84 7.12 -12.39
C ARG A 223 13.13 5.89 -12.96
N ALA A 224 12.71 5.91 -14.22
CA ALA A 224 12.02 4.77 -14.80
C ALA A 224 12.93 3.54 -14.99
N LEU A 225 14.22 3.74 -15.23
CA LEU A 225 15.18 2.64 -15.21
C LEU A 225 15.29 2.03 -13.80
N ALA A 226 15.34 2.86 -12.76
CA ALA A 226 15.33 2.39 -11.36
C ALA A 226 14.07 1.56 -11.05
N VAL A 227 12.88 2.09 -11.38
CA VAL A 227 11.60 1.36 -11.25
C VAL A 227 11.65 0.00 -11.95
N ALA A 228 12.11 -0.04 -13.21
CA ALA A 228 12.10 -1.27 -13.99
C ALA A 228 13.16 -2.28 -13.54
N ASN A 229 14.25 -1.83 -12.93
CA ASN A 229 15.27 -2.69 -12.34
C ASN A 229 14.85 -3.23 -10.96
N GLY A 230 13.77 -2.72 -10.38
CA GLY A 230 13.43 -3.02 -8.99
C GLY A 230 14.39 -2.37 -8.00
N ASP A 231 15.13 -1.34 -8.42
CA ASP A 231 15.90 -0.52 -7.50
C ASP A 231 14.90 0.15 -6.56
N ASP A 232 15.14 0.08 -5.26
CA ASP A 232 14.17 0.47 -4.23
C ASP A 232 13.90 1.98 -4.28
N VAL A 233 12.92 2.38 -5.08
CA VAL A 233 12.39 3.76 -5.08
C VAL A 233 11.56 3.98 -3.82
N ALA A 234 10.94 2.90 -3.29
CA ALA A 234 9.98 2.91 -2.20
C ALA A 234 10.61 3.03 -0.80
N SER A 235 11.88 2.62 -0.61
CA SER A 235 12.63 2.79 0.65
C SER A 235 13.09 4.22 0.91
N GLY A 236 12.78 5.17 0.03
CA GLY A 236 12.89 6.60 0.32
C GLY A 236 11.93 6.97 1.46
N GLY A 237 12.31 6.63 2.68
CA GLY A 237 11.57 6.85 3.92
C GLY A 237 11.23 8.32 4.09
N GLY A 238 10.07 8.71 3.58
CA GLY A 238 9.27 9.75 4.21
C GLY A 238 8.98 9.23 5.61
N ARG A 239 9.61 9.87 6.60
CA ARG A 239 9.10 9.86 7.97
C ARG A 239 7.63 10.25 7.82
N ASP A 240 6.74 9.31 8.06
CA ASP A 240 5.34 9.61 8.36
C ASP A 240 5.39 10.48 9.61
N ARG A 241 5.54 11.79 9.41
CA ARG A 241 5.30 12.77 10.46
C ARG A 241 3.81 12.80 10.60
N ASP A 242 3.39 12.47 11.80
CA ASP A 242 2.08 12.65 12.39
C ASP A 242 1.40 13.94 11.89
N ASP A 243 0.62 13.84 10.83
CA ASP A 243 -0.43 14.81 10.50
C ASP A 243 -1.74 14.28 11.11
N ALA A 244 -1.73 14.18 12.44
CA ALA A 244 -2.91 14.17 13.28
C ALA A 244 -3.25 15.63 13.66
N SER A 245 -3.69 16.43 12.70
CA SER A 245 -4.36 17.70 12.99
C SER A 245 -5.27 18.13 11.84
N ALA A 246 -6.55 17.74 11.91
CA ALA A 246 -7.72 18.51 11.45
C ALA A 246 -9.00 17.81 11.90
#